data_AF-A0A6I0ZKA3-F1
#
_entry.id   AF-A0A6I0ZKA3-F1
#
_cell.length_a   1.000
_cell.length_b   1.000
_cell.length_c   1.000
_cell.angle_alpha   90.00
_cell.angle_beta   90.00
_cell.angle_gamma   90.00
#
_symmetry.space_group_name_H-M   'P 1'
#
loop_
_entity.id
_entity.type
_entity.pdbx_description
1 polymer ?
#
loop_
_entity_poly.entity_id
_entity_poly.type
_entity_poly.pdbx_seq_one_letter_code
_entity_poly.pdbx_strand_id
1 'polypeptide(L)'
;RDIQKLSDDLKAEVVDLQQQKETAREELRRAKKEIQTEKLKGAATVAAANIAESVGSLFGSNKVKTLERENTALHREVADHEETIEALQDRIQTMQADHSRQMAEVERKHRREIADKETKHKEEISFLKTVIAKAAAWFPYFREMLRIENLCRLVGFDERQTATLVKGKPLEYAGELYSEEHGRKFTTERAGFQVLKDPTDGAKLVLAIDRKPIAEWFKEQFEKLRQNIRQPIQQQRKSRGMKL
;
A
#
# COMPACT_ATOMS: atom_id res chain seq x y z
N ARG A 1 -0.22 -1.64 -0.46
CA ARG A 1 -0.75 -1.32 0.89
C ARG A 1 -1.88 -0.30 0.79
N ASP A 2 -1.77 0.69 -0.11
CA ASP A 2 -2.79 1.74 -0.26
C ASP A 2 -4.09 1.24 -0.89
N ILE A 3 -4.02 0.29 -1.84
CA ILE A 3 -5.22 -0.35 -2.43
C ILE A 3 -6.00 -1.17 -1.39
N GLN A 4 -5.30 -1.83 -0.46
CA GLN A 4 -5.94 -2.62 0.59
C GLN A 4 -6.66 -1.70 1.58
N LYS A 5 -6.01 -0.60 1.99
CA LYS A 5 -6.65 0.44 2.81
C LYS A 5 -7.89 1.02 2.13
N LEU A 6 -7.79 1.38 0.85
CA LEU A 6 -8.92 1.91 0.09
C LEU A 6 -10.09 0.92 0.00
N SER A 7 -9.80 -0.38 -0.15
CA SER A 7 -10.82 -1.42 -0.18
C SER A 7 -11.49 -1.64 1.19
N ASP A 8 -10.73 -1.53 2.27
CA ASP A 8 -11.24 -1.70 3.63
C ASP A 8 -12.05 -0.45 4.06
N ASP A 9 -11.61 0.75 3.68
CA ASP A 9 -12.32 2.02 3.89
C ASP A 9 -13.65 2.03 3.13
N LEU A 10 -13.65 1.59 1.86
CA LEU A 10 -14.87 1.51 1.05
C LEU A 10 -15.86 0.47 1.60
N LYS A 11 -15.38 -0.65 2.16
CA LYS A 11 -16.24 -1.62 2.85
C LYS A 11 -16.85 -1.04 4.12
N ALA A 12 -16.08 -0.31 4.91
CA ALA A 12 -16.58 0.35 6.10
C ALA A 12 -17.66 1.40 5.74
N GLU A 13 -17.44 2.19 4.70
CA GLU A 13 -18.39 3.18 4.21
C GLU A 13 -19.69 2.55 3.67
N VAL A 14 -19.60 1.43 2.94
CA VAL A 14 -20.78 0.69 2.47
C VAL A 14 -21.60 0.13 3.64
N VAL A 15 -20.95 -0.39 4.69
CA VAL A 15 -21.64 -0.89 5.89
C VAL A 15 -22.32 0.25 6.63
N ASP A 16 -21.64 1.39 6.81
CA ASP A 16 -22.22 2.56 7.48
C ASP A 16 -23.43 3.12 6.70
N LEU A 17 -23.32 3.21 5.37
CA LEU A 17 -24.43 3.61 4.50
C LEU A 17 -25.62 2.64 4.55
N GLN A 18 -25.37 1.33 4.65
CA GLN A 18 -26.44 0.35 4.85
C GLN A 18 -27.14 0.54 6.19
N GLN A 19 -26.39 0.84 7.25
CA GLN A 19 -26.94 1.07 8.58
C GLN A 19 -27.75 2.38 8.66
N GLN A 20 -27.27 3.44 8.01
CA GLN A 20 -28.00 4.70 7.87
C GLN A 20 -29.30 4.52 7.08
N LYS A 21 -29.28 3.71 6.01
CA LYS A 21 -30.47 3.38 5.22
C LYS A 21 -31.53 2.65 6.03
N GLU A 22 -31.14 1.65 6.84
CA GLU A 22 -32.10 0.93 7.69
C GLU A 22 -32.66 1.82 8.80
N THR A 23 -31.83 2.66 9.41
CA THR A 23 -32.28 3.64 10.41
C THR A 23 -33.31 4.62 9.82
N ALA A 24 -33.01 5.20 8.65
CA ALA A 24 -33.93 6.11 7.96
C ALA A 24 -35.24 5.42 7.54
N ARG A 25 -35.20 4.13 7.18
CA ARG A 25 -36.41 3.33 6.89
C ARG A 25 -37.25 3.13 8.13
N GLU A 26 -36.63 2.87 9.27
CA GLU A 26 -37.35 2.68 10.52
C GLU A 26 -37.97 3.98 11.04
N GLU A 27 -37.25 5.10 10.94
CA GLU A 27 -37.76 6.43 11.23
C GLU A 27 -38.94 6.79 10.31
N LEU A 28 -38.81 6.52 9.00
CA LEU A 28 -39.91 6.73 8.06
C LEU A 28 -41.13 5.87 8.42
N ARG A 29 -40.93 4.62 8.86
CA ARG A 29 -42.02 3.74 9.31
C ARG A 29 -42.69 4.26 10.58
N ARG A 30 -41.93 4.80 11.53
CA ARG A 30 -42.46 5.44 12.74
C ARG A 30 -43.22 6.71 12.41
N ALA A 31 -42.64 7.60 11.62
CA ALA A 31 -43.29 8.82 11.15
C ALA A 31 -44.58 8.52 10.38
N LYS A 32 -44.62 7.48 9.51
CA LYS A 32 -45.85 7.03 8.84
C LYS A 32 -46.91 6.57 9.84
N LYS A 33 -46.54 5.78 10.85
CA LYS A 33 -47.46 5.36 11.92
C LYS A 33 -47.98 6.55 12.72
N GLU A 34 -47.11 7.47 13.11
CA GLU A 34 -47.49 8.68 13.84
C GLU A 34 -48.41 9.57 13.02
N ILE A 35 -48.09 9.83 11.74
CA ILE A 35 -48.95 10.59 10.83
C ILE A 35 -50.30 9.89 10.64
N GLN A 36 -50.33 8.57 10.51
CA GLN A 36 -51.59 7.82 10.39
C GLN A 36 -52.41 7.94 11.69
N THR A 37 -51.75 7.86 12.84
CA THR A 37 -52.41 7.95 14.16
C THR A 37 -52.92 9.37 14.44
N GLU A 38 -52.12 10.39 14.15
CA GLU A 38 -52.49 11.80 14.28
C GLU A 38 -53.52 12.22 13.22
N LYS A 39 -53.50 11.65 12.01
CA LYS A 39 -54.60 11.80 11.04
C LYS A 39 -55.88 11.15 11.52
N LEU A 40 -55.84 9.98 12.15
CA LEU A 40 -57.03 9.33 12.70
C LEU A 40 -57.58 10.09 13.91
N LYS A 41 -56.71 10.59 14.80
CA LYS A 41 -57.11 11.46 15.92
C LYS A 41 -57.64 12.80 15.40
N GLY A 42 -56.96 13.41 14.44
CA GLY A 42 -57.37 14.64 13.78
C GLY A 42 -58.68 14.49 13.03
N ALA A 43 -58.90 13.37 12.34
CA ALA A 43 -60.17 13.04 11.70
C ALA A 43 -61.26 12.77 12.73
N ALA A 44 -60.96 12.15 13.87
CA ALA A 44 -61.92 11.93 14.95
C ALA A 44 -62.30 13.23 15.67
N THR A 45 -61.34 14.12 15.93
CA THR A 45 -61.60 15.44 16.54
C THR A 45 -62.28 16.40 15.57
N VAL A 46 -61.91 16.36 14.28
CA VAL A 46 -62.59 17.10 13.21
C VAL A 46 -63.98 16.54 12.94
N ALA A 47 -64.19 15.23 12.98
CA ALA A 47 -65.53 14.64 12.89
C ALA A 47 -66.39 14.99 14.12
N ALA A 48 -65.82 14.99 15.32
CA ALA A 48 -66.52 15.41 16.53
C ALA A 48 -66.86 16.91 16.53
N ALA A 49 -65.93 17.76 16.10
CA ALA A 49 -66.15 19.20 15.93
C ALA A 49 -67.15 19.49 14.81
N ASN A 50 -67.05 18.77 13.68
CA ASN A 50 -67.97 18.91 12.56
C ASN A 50 -69.35 18.34 12.88
N ILE A 51 -69.51 17.31 13.72
CA ILE A 51 -70.83 16.84 14.18
C ILE A 51 -71.46 17.87 15.13
N ALA A 52 -70.64 18.53 15.96
CA ALA A 52 -71.10 19.61 16.82
C ALA A 52 -71.46 20.90 16.04
N GLU A 53 -70.80 21.16 14.90
CA GLU A 53 -71.07 22.33 14.03
C GLU A 53 -72.12 22.03 12.93
N SER A 54 -72.27 20.77 12.49
CA SER A 54 -73.17 20.32 11.39
C SER A 54 -74.64 20.16 11.76
N VAL A 55 -75.09 20.73 12.89
CA VAL A 55 -76.53 20.91 13.15
C VAL A 55 -76.99 22.31 12.67
N GLY A 56 -76.07 23.21 12.27
CA GLY A 56 -76.39 24.61 11.98
C GLY A 56 -76.81 24.98 10.56
N SER A 57 -76.25 24.39 9.50
CA SER A 57 -76.60 24.71 8.10
C SER A 57 -75.90 23.72 7.16
N LEU A 58 -76.58 23.08 6.21
CA LEU A 58 -76.63 23.56 4.82
C LEU A 58 -75.28 23.97 4.19
N PHE A 59 -74.14 23.38 4.56
CA PHE A 59 -72.87 23.59 3.86
C PHE A 59 -72.66 22.59 2.71
N GLY A 60 -73.44 22.78 1.63
CA GLY A 60 -73.11 22.42 0.24
C GLY A 60 -72.69 20.98 -0.08
N SER A 61 -73.67 20.11 -0.38
CA SER A 61 -73.48 18.75 -0.94
C SER A 61 -72.44 18.66 -2.08
N ASN A 62 -72.28 19.74 -2.85
CA ASN A 62 -71.31 19.80 -3.96
C ASN A 62 -69.85 19.82 -3.50
N LYS A 63 -69.51 20.50 -2.39
CA LYS A 63 -68.13 20.53 -1.87
C LYS A 63 -67.72 19.17 -1.30
N VAL A 64 -68.64 18.51 -0.59
CA VAL A 64 -68.42 17.15 -0.06
C VAL A 64 -68.18 16.17 -1.20
N LYS A 65 -68.99 16.20 -2.26
CA LYS A 65 -68.81 15.34 -3.45
C LYS A 65 -67.50 15.61 -4.20
N THR A 66 -67.04 16.86 -4.24
CA THR A 66 -65.73 17.19 -4.83
C THR A 66 -64.59 16.63 -3.99
N LEU A 67 -64.65 16.81 -2.67
CA LEU A 67 -63.66 16.26 -1.75
C LEU A 67 -63.62 14.73 -1.77
N GLU A 68 -64.78 14.06 -1.87
CA GLU A 68 -64.83 12.60 -2.06
C GLU A 68 -64.12 12.16 -3.34
N ARG A 69 -64.33 12.85 -4.46
CA ARG A 69 -63.65 12.55 -5.72
C ARG A 69 -62.14 12.76 -5.63
N GLU A 70 -61.71 13.89 -5.10
CA GLU A 70 -60.29 14.20 -4.88
C GLU A 70 -59.64 13.18 -3.96
N ASN A 71 -60.33 12.77 -2.90
CA ASN A 71 -59.84 11.74 -1.99
C ASN A 71 -59.69 10.37 -2.69
N THR A 72 -60.65 9.97 -3.53
CA THR A 72 -60.50 8.75 -4.33
C THR A 72 -59.39 8.86 -5.38
N ALA A 73 -59.14 10.04 -5.95
CA ALA A 73 -58.05 10.26 -6.89
C ALA A 73 -56.68 10.15 -6.19
N LEU A 74 -56.55 10.79 -5.02
CA LEU A 74 -55.35 10.69 -4.18
C LEU A 74 -55.09 9.25 -3.72
N HIS A 75 -56.13 8.49 -3.37
CA HIS A 75 -55.95 7.08 -3.02
C HIS A 75 -55.43 6.22 -4.18
N ARG A 76 -55.85 6.51 -5.42
CA ARG A 76 -55.29 5.84 -6.61
C ARG A 76 -53.84 6.23 -6.84
N GLU A 77 -53.52 7.51 -6.76
CA GLU A 77 -52.15 8.00 -6.94
C GLU A 77 -51.18 7.43 -5.88
N VAL A 78 -51.64 7.32 -4.63
CA VAL A 78 -50.86 6.65 -3.56
C VAL A 78 -50.61 5.17 -3.90
N ALA A 79 -51.61 4.45 -4.41
CA ALA A 79 -51.45 3.05 -4.80
C ALA A 79 -50.46 2.90 -5.98
N ASP A 80 -50.57 3.74 -7.00
CA ASP A 80 -49.66 3.73 -8.16
C ASP A 80 -48.20 4.06 -7.74
N HIS A 81 -48.03 4.99 -6.79
CA HIS A 81 -46.72 5.31 -6.22
C HIS A 81 -46.16 4.17 -5.36
N GLU A 82 -47.00 3.48 -4.58
CA GLU A 82 -46.57 2.31 -3.81
C GLU A 82 -46.07 1.18 -4.73
N GLU A 83 -46.79 0.88 -5.81
CA GLU A 83 -46.35 -0.10 -6.82
C GLU A 83 -45.02 0.32 -7.48
N THR A 84 -44.87 1.61 -7.83
CA THR A 84 -43.62 2.12 -8.40
C THR A 84 -42.46 2.02 -7.42
N ILE A 85 -42.70 2.29 -6.14
CA ILE A 85 -41.69 2.18 -5.08
C ILE A 85 -41.25 0.71 -4.92
N GLU A 86 -42.17 -0.25 -4.93
CA GLU A 86 -41.85 -1.67 -4.85
C GLU A 86 -41.01 -2.12 -6.06
N ALA A 87 -41.42 -1.75 -7.28
CA ALA A 87 -40.67 -2.07 -8.49
C ALA A 87 -39.25 -1.47 -8.49
N LEU A 88 -39.09 -0.24 -7.99
CA LEU A 88 -37.77 0.38 -7.84
C LEU A 88 -36.93 -0.31 -6.77
N GLN A 89 -37.53 -0.75 -5.66
CA GLN A 89 -36.82 -1.49 -4.62
C GLN A 89 -36.30 -2.83 -5.14
N ASP A 90 -37.10 -3.58 -5.89
CA ASP A 90 -36.70 -4.85 -6.50
C ASP A 90 -35.58 -4.66 -7.52
N ARG A 91 -35.67 -3.60 -8.33
CA ARG A 91 -34.61 -3.24 -9.28
C ARG A 91 -33.31 -2.88 -8.57
N ILE A 92 -33.36 -2.10 -7.49
CA ILE A 92 -32.18 -1.77 -6.69
C ILE A 92 -31.55 -3.03 -6.09
N GLN A 93 -32.36 -3.95 -5.54
CA GLN A 93 -31.86 -5.20 -4.98
C GLN A 93 -31.18 -6.07 -6.04
N THR A 94 -31.81 -6.20 -7.21
CA THR A 94 -31.25 -6.95 -8.35
C THR A 94 -29.92 -6.34 -8.81
N MET A 95 -29.87 -5.02 -8.99
CA MET A 95 -28.65 -4.31 -9.37
C MET A 95 -27.54 -4.46 -8.33
N GLN A 96 -27.88 -4.46 -7.03
CA GLN A 96 -26.92 -4.68 -5.96
C GLN A 96 -26.34 -6.10 -5.99
N ALA A 97 -27.20 -7.11 -6.17
CA ALA A 97 -26.77 -8.51 -6.28
C ALA A 97 -25.86 -8.73 -7.51
N ASP A 98 -26.24 -8.18 -8.67
CA ASP A 98 -25.45 -8.26 -9.88
C ASP A 98 -24.09 -7.57 -9.73
N HIS A 99 -24.07 -6.37 -9.13
CA HIS A 99 -22.83 -5.65 -8.86
C HIS A 99 -21.92 -6.43 -7.91
N SER A 100 -22.45 -6.97 -6.80
CA SER A 100 -21.69 -7.81 -5.88
C SER A 100 -21.11 -9.05 -6.58
N ARG A 101 -21.87 -9.67 -7.50
CA ARG A 101 -21.40 -10.80 -8.30
C ARG A 101 -20.28 -10.40 -9.26
N GLN A 102 -20.42 -9.28 -9.95
CA GLN A 102 -19.39 -8.76 -10.86
C GLN A 102 -18.09 -8.45 -10.09
N MET A 103 -18.19 -7.80 -8.94
CA MET A 103 -17.02 -7.51 -8.09
C MET A 103 -16.32 -8.79 -7.64
N ALA A 104 -17.07 -9.80 -7.19
CA ALA A 104 -16.50 -11.10 -6.81
C ALA A 104 -15.80 -11.80 -7.99
N GLU A 105 -16.36 -11.71 -9.19
CA GLU A 105 -15.76 -12.28 -10.40
C GLU A 105 -14.45 -11.57 -10.78
N VAL A 106 -14.44 -10.24 -10.76
CA VAL A 106 -13.24 -9.42 -11.04
C VAL A 106 -12.15 -9.72 -10.00
N GLU A 107 -12.47 -9.74 -8.71
CA GLU A 107 -11.52 -10.09 -7.66
C GLU A 107 -10.97 -11.52 -7.82
N ARG A 108 -11.82 -12.47 -8.23
CA ARG A 108 -11.40 -13.86 -8.48
C ARG A 108 -10.47 -13.93 -9.69
N LYS A 109 -10.78 -13.24 -10.79
CA LYS A 109 -9.89 -13.18 -11.97
C LYS A 109 -8.55 -12.55 -11.60
N HIS A 110 -8.56 -11.42 -10.92
CA HIS A 110 -7.35 -10.73 -10.49
C HIS A 110 -6.47 -11.59 -9.59
N ARG A 111 -7.05 -12.28 -8.59
CA ARG A 111 -6.30 -13.21 -7.73
C ARG A 111 -5.68 -14.36 -8.50
N ARG A 112 -6.39 -14.93 -9.48
CA ARG A 112 -5.82 -15.99 -10.33
C ARG A 112 -4.67 -15.45 -11.18
N GLU A 113 -4.83 -14.30 -11.80
CA GLU A 113 -3.77 -13.69 -12.61
C GLU A 113 -2.50 -13.39 -11.79
N ILE A 114 -2.66 -12.94 -10.54
CA ILE A 114 -1.52 -12.76 -9.63
C ILE A 114 -0.85 -14.11 -9.37
N ALA A 115 -1.61 -15.12 -8.97
CA ALA A 115 -1.06 -16.45 -8.68
C ALA A 115 -0.35 -17.06 -9.90
N ASP A 116 -0.94 -16.95 -11.09
CA ASP A 116 -0.36 -17.46 -12.33
C ASP A 116 0.91 -16.70 -12.74
N LYS A 117 0.98 -15.39 -12.49
CA LYS A 117 2.20 -14.60 -12.71
C LYS A 117 3.28 -14.95 -11.70
N GLU A 118 2.93 -15.12 -10.43
CA GLU A 118 3.88 -15.50 -9.37
C GLU A 118 4.49 -16.89 -9.63
N THR A 119 3.69 -17.86 -10.06
CA THR A 119 4.19 -19.21 -10.41
C THR A 119 5.13 -19.14 -11.60
N LYS A 120 4.75 -18.45 -12.69
CA LYS A 120 5.61 -18.25 -13.86
C LYS A 120 6.92 -17.54 -13.52
N HIS A 121 6.87 -16.44 -12.75
CA HIS A 121 8.08 -15.75 -12.31
C HIS A 121 8.98 -16.65 -11.47
N LYS A 122 8.42 -17.49 -10.60
CA LYS A 122 9.20 -18.44 -9.79
C LYS A 122 9.89 -19.49 -10.67
N GLU A 123 9.18 -20.01 -11.68
CA GLU A 123 9.73 -20.94 -12.66
C GLU A 123 10.86 -20.30 -13.47
N GLU A 124 10.66 -19.09 -14.00
CA GLU A 124 11.67 -18.33 -14.74
C GLU A 124 12.92 -18.04 -13.88
N ILE A 125 12.73 -17.61 -12.63
CA ILE A 125 13.85 -17.39 -11.69
C ILE A 125 14.59 -18.70 -11.44
N SER A 126 13.88 -19.82 -11.25
CA SER A 126 14.51 -21.13 -11.03
C SER A 126 15.32 -21.60 -12.24
N PHE A 127 14.80 -21.34 -13.45
CA PHE A 127 15.47 -21.62 -14.71
C PHE A 127 16.74 -20.77 -14.84
N LEU A 128 16.64 -19.46 -14.63
CA LEU A 128 17.79 -18.55 -14.70
C LEU A 128 18.87 -18.92 -13.67
N LYS A 129 18.48 -19.23 -12.42
CA LYS A 129 19.42 -19.73 -11.40
C LYS A 129 20.16 -20.98 -11.87
N THR A 130 19.45 -21.91 -12.51
CA THR A 130 20.04 -23.15 -13.04
C THR A 130 21.01 -22.86 -14.17
N VAL A 131 20.65 -21.99 -15.11
CA VAL A 131 21.52 -21.59 -16.24
C VAL A 131 22.77 -20.88 -15.73
N ILE A 132 22.63 -19.92 -14.79
CA ILE A 132 23.78 -19.22 -14.19
C ILE A 132 24.69 -20.19 -13.45
N ALA A 133 24.14 -21.15 -12.70
CA ALA A 133 24.95 -22.16 -12.01
C ALA A 133 25.72 -23.05 -12.99
N LYS A 134 25.09 -23.49 -14.09
CA LYS A 134 25.77 -24.23 -15.16
C LYS A 134 26.86 -23.40 -15.82
N ALA A 135 26.59 -22.14 -16.15
CA ALA A 135 27.59 -21.23 -16.71
C ALA A 135 28.78 -21.03 -15.76
N ALA A 136 28.53 -20.84 -14.46
CA ALA A 136 29.59 -20.72 -13.46
C ALA A 136 30.39 -22.03 -13.27
N ALA A 137 29.78 -23.19 -13.50
CA ALA A 137 30.48 -24.48 -13.46
C ALA A 137 31.36 -24.72 -14.70
N TRP A 138 30.89 -24.31 -15.89
CA TRP A 138 31.63 -24.52 -17.15
C TRP A 138 32.67 -23.45 -17.44
N PHE A 139 32.46 -22.21 -16.96
CA PHE A 139 33.33 -21.07 -17.26
C PHE A 139 33.93 -20.49 -15.96
N PRO A 140 35.15 -20.92 -15.57
CA PRO A 140 35.81 -20.43 -14.35
C PRO A 140 35.95 -18.91 -14.29
N TYR A 141 36.26 -18.26 -15.41
CA TYR A 141 36.36 -16.80 -15.50
C TYR A 141 35.02 -16.09 -15.21
N PHE A 142 33.89 -16.64 -15.67
CA PHE A 142 32.56 -16.11 -15.37
C PHE A 142 32.24 -16.22 -13.88
N ARG A 143 32.62 -17.33 -13.24
CA ARG A 143 32.48 -17.50 -11.79
C ARG A 143 33.25 -16.41 -11.02
N GLU A 144 34.47 -16.09 -11.45
CA GLU A 144 35.26 -15.03 -10.83
C GLU A 144 34.68 -13.63 -11.09
N MET A 145 34.12 -13.37 -12.27
CA MET A 145 33.41 -12.11 -12.54
C MET A 145 32.22 -11.92 -11.58
N LEU A 146 31.40 -12.96 -11.36
CA LEU A 146 30.29 -12.90 -10.39
C LEU A 146 30.79 -12.68 -8.95
N ARG A 147 31.91 -13.30 -8.57
CA ARG A 147 32.52 -13.09 -7.25
C ARG A 147 32.97 -11.63 -7.07
N ILE A 148 33.60 -11.04 -8.08
CA ILE A 148 34.01 -9.63 -8.06
C ILE A 148 32.81 -8.69 -8.05
N GLU A 149 31.77 -8.96 -8.84
CA GLU A 149 30.53 -8.17 -8.81
C GLU A 149 29.92 -8.11 -7.40
N ASN A 150 29.86 -9.25 -6.72
CA ASN A 150 29.38 -9.32 -5.35
C ASN A 150 30.30 -8.59 -4.37
N LEU A 151 31.62 -8.70 -4.54
CA LEU A 151 32.59 -7.96 -3.73
C LEU A 151 32.43 -6.44 -3.91
N CYS A 152 32.27 -5.95 -5.14
CA CYS A 152 32.08 -4.52 -5.40
C CYS A 152 30.82 -4.00 -4.70
N ARG A 153 29.70 -4.72 -4.79
CA ARG A 153 28.45 -4.35 -4.09
C ARG A 153 28.61 -4.37 -2.57
N LEU A 154 29.30 -5.37 -2.02
CA LEU A 154 29.58 -5.48 -0.60
C LEU A 154 30.43 -4.32 -0.08
N VAL A 155 31.45 -3.91 -0.86
CA VAL A 155 32.32 -2.78 -0.54
C VAL A 155 31.56 -1.45 -0.58
N GLY A 156 30.45 -1.37 -1.32
CA GLY A 156 29.58 -0.19 -1.38
C GLY A 156 29.55 0.54 -2.72
N PHE A 157 30.07 -0.07 -3.79
CA PHE A 157 29.93 0.49 -5.14
C PHE A 157 28.49 0.34 -5.65
N ASP A 158 28.01 1.36 -6.36
CA ASP A 158 26.71 1.29 -7.04
C ASP A 158 26.74 0.36 -8.27
N GLU A 159 25.58 0.17 -8.91
CA GLU A 159 25.45 -0.71 -10.07
C GLU A 159 26.30 -0.27 -11.27
N ARG A 160 26.40 1.04 -11.52
CA ARG A 160 27.17 1.59 -12.66
C ARG A 160 28.68 1.47 -12.42
N GLN A 161 29.11 1.75 -11.20
CA GLN A 161 30.49 1.60 -10.74
C GLN A 161 30.92 0.13 -10.78
N THR A 162 30.08 -0.76 -10.24
CA THR A 162 30.30 -2.21 -10.27
C THR A 162 30.42 -2.72 -11.71
N ALA A 163 29.50 -2.32 -12.60
CA ALA A 163 29.56 -2.71 -14.01
C ALA A 163 30.83 -2.20 -14.71
N THR A 164 31.35 -1.02 -14.34
CA THR A 164 32.60 -0.48 -14.89
C THR A 164 33.80 -1.33 -14.46
N LEU A 165 33.87 -1.66 -13.17
CA LEU A 165 34.94 -2.49 -12.59
C LEU A 165 34.92 -3.92 -13.14
N VAL A 166 33.76 -4.57 -13.21
CA VAL A 166 33.63 -5.95 -13.73
C VAL A 166 34.03 -6.05 -15.21
N LYS A 167 33.86 -4.97 -15.99
CA LYS A 167 34.36 -4.86 -17.38
C LYS A 167 35.88 -4.64 -17.47
N GLY A 168 36.59 -4.55 -16.34
CA GLY A 168 38.03 -4.34 -16.27
C GLY A 168 38.47 -2.88 -16.46
N LYS A 169 37.53 -1.93 -16.54
CA LYS A 169 37.85 -0.51 -16.70
C LYS A 169 38.22 0.10 -15.33
N PRO A 170 39.22 0.99 -15.29
CA PRO A 170 39.55 1.71 -14.06
C PRO A 170 38.43 2.68 -13.70
N LEU A 171 38.23 2.89 -12.39
CA LEU A 171 37.25 3.80 -11.81
C LEU A 171 37.94 4.66 -10.75
N GLU A 172 37.92 5.97 -10.90
CA GLU A 172 38.28 6.87 -9.80
C GLU A 172 37.08 7.03 -8.88
N TYR A 173 37.28 6.81 -7.58
CA TYR A 173 36.22 6.95 -6.59
C TYR A 173 36.71 7.63 -5.31
N ALA A 174 35.81 8.43 -4.75
CA ALA A 174 35.94 9.19 -3.52
C ALA A 174 34.71 8.88 -2.65
N GLY A 175 34.91 8.41 -1.43
CA GLY A 175 33.80 8.06 -0.54
C GLY A 175 34.16 6.99 0.48
N GLU A 176 33.14 6.32 1.02
CA GLU A 176 33.28 5.29 2.04
C GLU A 176 33.29 3.90 1.42
N LEU A 177 34.22 3.06 1.87
CA LEU A 177 34.35 1.66 1.49
C LEU A 177 34.11 0.78 2.71
N TYR A 178 33.20 -0.17 2.60
CA TYR A 178 32.93 -1.14 3.65
C TYR A 178 33.92 -2.31 3.58
N SER A 179 34.54 -2.61 4.72
CA SER A 179 35.37 -3.79 4.93
C SER A 179 34.57 -4.82 5.72
N GLU A 180 34.24 -5.94 5.08
CA GLU A 180 33.60 -7.07 5.75
C GLU A 180 34.52 -7.69 6.82
N GLU A 181 35.82 -7.83 6.52
CA GLU A 181 36.83 -8.39 7.44
C GLU A 181 36.93 -7.61 8.76
N HIS A 182 36.74 -6.29 8.71
CA HIS A 182 36.84 -5.42 9.89
C HIS A 182 35.49 -4.89 10.38
N GLY A 183 34.38 -5.28 9.74
CA GLY A 183 33.02 -4.87 10.09
C GLY A 183 32.79 -3.36 10.11
N ARG A 184 33.53 -2.59 9.29
CA ARG A 184 33.50 -1.12 9.34
C ARG A 184 33.83 -0.47 8.00
N LYS A 185 33.53 0.83 7.91
CA LYS A 185 33.86 1.64 6.74
C LYS A 185 35.16 2.40 6.90
N PHE A 186 35.83 2.63 5.78
CA PHE A 186 37.02 3.46 5.64
C PHE A 186 36.81 4.46 4.51
N THR A 187 37.23 5.71 4.72
CA THR A 187 37.07 6.77 3.72
C THR A 187 38.29 6.84 2.81
N THR A 188 38.05 7.04 1.52
CA THR A 188 39.07 7.34 0.51
C THR A 188 38.73 8.66 -0.19
N GLU A 189 39.71 9.54 -0.38
CA GLU A 189 39.49 10.85 -0.99
C GLU A 189 39.52 10.80 -2.52
N ARG A 190 40.46 10.03 -3.10
CA ARG A 190 40.56 9.83 -4.55
C ARG A 190 41.47 8.65 -4.85
N ALA A 191 40.86 7.49 -5.02
CA ALA A 191 41.57 6.25 -5.28
C ALA A 191 41.18 5.67 -6.64
N GLY A 192 42.16 5.09 -7.35
CA GLY A 192 41.94 4.38 -8.60
C GLY A 192 41.61 2.92 -8.35
N PHE A 193 40.39 2.50 -8.67
CA PHE A 193 39.95 1.12 -8.54
C PHE A 193 40.02 0.39 -9.88
N GLN A 194 40.49 -0.86 -9.85
CA GLN A 194 40.51 -1.70 -11.04
C GLN A 194 40.42 -3.18 -10.66
N VAL A 195 39.80 -3.97 -11.53
CA VAL A 195 39.82 -5.44 -11.42
C VAL A 195 41.02 -5.96 -12.20
N LEU A 196 41.94 -6.63 -11.51
CA LEU A 196 43.16 -7.18 -12.06
C LEU A 196 43.14 -8.71 -11.97
N LYS A 197 43.96 -9.40 -12.77
CA LYS A 197 44.23 -10.82 -12.54
C LYS A 197 45.16 -10.96 -11.35
N ASP A 198 44.92 -11.97 -10.52
CA ASP A 198 45.80 -12.27 -9.40
C ASP A 198 47.20 -12.64 -9.94
N PRO A 199 48.29 -12.02 -9.44
CA PRO A 199 49.65 -12.33 -9.89
C PRO A 199 50.08 -13.78 -9.60
N THR A 200 49.51 -14.39 -8.57
CA THR A 200 49.84 -15.76 -8.10
C THR A 200 48.98 -16.80 -8.80
N ASP A 201 47.73 -16.44 -9.11
CA ASP A 201 46.74 -17.32 -9.72
C ASP A 201 46.01 -16.59 -10.86
N GLY A 202 46.54 -16.66 -12.08
CA GLY A 202 46.02 -15.92 -13.23
C GLY A 202 44.57 -16.26 -13.63
N ALA A 203 43.96 -17.28 -13.01
CA ALA A 203 42.53 -17.59 -13.14
C ALA A 203 41.65 -16.76 -12.21
N LYS A 204 42.19 -16.18 -11.13
CA LYS A 204 41.47 -15.34 -10.17
C LYS A 204 41.51 -13.87 -10.54
N LEU A 205 40.46 -13.17 -10.13
CA LEU A 205 40.35 -11.72 -10.25
C LEU A 205 40.49 -11.07 -8.87
N VAL A 206 41.08 -9.89 -8.80
CA VAL A 206 41.26 -9.15 -7.55
C VAL A 206 40.81 -7.71 -7.79
N LEU A 207 39.94 -7.22 -6.90
CA LEU A 207 39.62 -5.80 -6.83
C LEU A 207 40.81 -5.08 -6.18
N ALA A 208 41.42 -4.17 -6.91
CA ALA A 208 42.58 -3.42 -6.48
C ALA A 208 42.24 -1.93 -6.33
N ILE A 209 42.88 -1.30 -5.36
CA ILE A 209 42.92 0.14 -5.10
C ILE A 209 44.37 0.59 -5.30
N ASP A 210 44.61 1.49 -6.24
CA ASP A 210 45.93 1.98 -6.62
C ASP A 210 46.95 0.86 -6.88
N ARG A 211 46.51 -0.18 -7.62
CA ARG A 211 47.25 -1.42 -7.95
C ARG A 211 47.57 -2.33 -6.76
N LYS A 212 47.03 -2.06 -5.58
CA LYS A 212 47.12 -2.93 -4.40
C LYS A 212 45.80 -3.68 -4.17
N PRO A 213 45.78 -4.97 -3.82
CA PRO A 213 44.56 -5.67 -3.43
C PRO A 213 43.77 -4.92 -2.35
N ILE A 214 42.46 -4.80 -2.52
CA ILE A 214 41.61 -4.01 -1.60
C ILE A 214 41.65 -4.55 -0.16
N ALA A 215 41.80 -5.86 0.02
CA ALA A 215 41.92 -6.47 1.35
C ALA A 215 43.19 -6.00 2.08
N GLU A 216 44.33 -5.91 1.39
CA GLU A 216 45.57 -5.40 1.97
C GLU A 216 45.44 -3.92 2.32
N TRP A 217 44.79 -3.14 1.47
CA TRP A 217 44.51 -1.73 1.78
C TRP A 217 43.64 -1.59 3.03
N PHE A 218 42.58 -2.39 3.18
CA PHE A 218 41.75 -2.37 4.38
C PHE A 218 42.54 -2.71 5.64
N LYS A 219 43.41 -3.72 5.57
CA LYS A 219 44.30 -4.09 6.67
C LYS A 219 45.23 -2.94 7.07
N GLU A 220 45.80 -2.23 6.10
CA GLU A 220 46.62 -1.04 6.36
C GLU A 220 45.82 0.09 7.02
N GLN A 221 44.60 0.37 6.54
CA GLN A 221 43.75 1.39 7.15
C GLN A 221 43.34 1.00 8.58
N PHE A 222 43.05 -0.27 8.81
CA PHE A 222 42.70 -0.78 10.13
C PHE A 222 43.87 -0.69 11.12
N GLU A 223 45.09 -1.05 10.70
CA GLU A 223 46.26 -0.97 11.57
C GLU A 223 46.63 0.49 11.89
N LYS A 224 46.55 1.40 10.92
CA LYS A 224 46.71 2.85 11.16
C LYS A 224 45.72 3.35 12.20
N LEU A 225 44.46 2.95 12.06
CA LEU A 225 43.42 3.32 13.01
C LEU A 225 43.71 2.76 14.42
N ARG A 226 44.15 1.52 14.51
CA ARG A 226 44.52 0.87 15.78
C ARG A 226 45.72 1.55 16.46
N GLN A 227 46.72 1.98 15.68
CA GLN A 227 47.88 2.71 16.19
C GLN A 227 47.48 4.08 16.76
N ASN A 228 46.59 4.81 16.06
CA ASN A 228 46.08 6.10 16.54
C ASN A 228 45.32 5.98 17.88
N ILE A 229 44.62 4.86 18.10
CA ILE A 229 43.91 4.59 19.36
C ILE A 229 44.88 4.18 20.49
N ARG A 230 45.99 3.51 20.15
CA ARG A 230 46.98 3.00 21.11
C ARG A 230 48.02 4.01 21.57
N GLN A 231 48.07 5.21 20.99
CA GLN A 231 48.94 6.25 21.50
C GLN A 231 48.44 6.71 22.88
N PRO A 232 49.22 6.54 23.97
CA PRO A 232 48.84 7.14 25.24
C PRO A 232 48.83 8.65 25.04
N ILE A 233 47.69 9.27 25.34
CA ILE A 233 47.60 10.72 25.54
C ILE A 233 48.70 11.06 26.56
N GLN A 234 49.81 11.64 26.09
CA GLN A 234 50.82 12.18 26.99
C GLN A 234 50.10 13.25 27.80
N GLN A 235 49.78 12.87 29.04
CA GLN A 235 49.21 13.75 30.05
C GLN A 235 50.05 15.02 30.04
N GLN A 236 49.41 16.13 29.68
CA GLN A 236 49.95 17.46 29.85
C GLN A 236 50.62 17.51 31.21
N ARG A 237 51.94 17.75 31.22
CA ARG A 237 52.71 17.98 32.45
C ARG A 237 51.97 19.05 33.25
N LYS A 238 51.23 18.61 34.28
CA LYS A 238 50.73 19.50 35.34
C LYS A 238 51.97 20.19 35.90
N SER A 239 52.09 21.48 35.64
CA SER A 239 53.07 22.34 36.29
C SER A 239 52.89 22.16 37.80
N ARG A 240 53.89 21.54 38.43
CA ARG A 240 54.02 21.54 39.88
C ARG A 240 54.21 23.00 40.29
N GLY A 241 53.36 23.46 41.20
CA GLY A 241 53.51 24.77 41.82
C GLY A 241 54.89 24.94 42.44
N MET A 242 55.38 26.17 42.41
CA MET A 242 56.38 26.66 43.33
C MET A 242 55.80 27.85 44.07
N LYS A 243 55.70 27.69 45.38
CA LYS A 243 55.63 28.78 46.36
C LYS A 243 57.04 29.35 46.51
N LEU A 244 57.16 30.68 46.39
CA LEU A 244 57.88 31.60 47.29
C LEU A 244 57.60 33.02 46.81
#